data_AF-A0A7Y5U3E0-F1
#
_entry.id   AF-A0A7Y5U3E0-F1
#
_cell.length_a   1.000
_cell.length_b   1.000
_cell.length_c   1.000
_cell.angle_alpha   90.00
_cell.angle_beta   90.00
_cell.angle_gamma   90.00
#
_symmetry.space_group_name_H-M   'P 1'
#
loop_
_entity.id
_entity.type
_entity.pdbx_description
1 polymer ?
#
loop_
_entity_poly.entity_id
_entity_poly.type
_entity_poly.pdbx_seq_one_letter_code
_entity_poly.pdbx_strand_id
1 'polypeptide(L)'
;MRSAWLLAIALTMQAPAPIALRIRVFSGLDEVTGDTRVTVFKAGDRQGPVSESRPGLAVEAAVAPGSYDAQAIQERDGRVVAIKWAERLLVMPYPDEAGRHLEVINMKSGFGALEVRSPEPGTTEVAIFSAGSRQQEAAGPLAGPDYTLFVVPAGRYDLRVSRHGQMTWHPDVEVPLDRTRFWLVP
;
A
#
# COMPACT_ATOMS: atom_id res chain seq x y z
N MET A 1 64.83 5.31 2.32
CA MET A 1 63.63 5.85 3.01
C MET A 1 62.65 6.36 1.96
N ARG A 2 61.60 5.60 1.64
CA ARG A 2 60.45 6.10 0.87
C ARG A 2 59.19 5.47 1.46
N SER A 3 58.47 6.28 2.23
CA SER A 3 57.23 5.93 2.91
C SER A 3 56.11 5.82 1.89
N ALA A 4 55.50 4.63 1.78
CA ALA A 4 54.26 4.44 1.05
C ALA A 4 53.10 4.89 1.93
N TRP A 5 52.42 5.95 1.50
CA TRP A 5 51.14 6.36 2.05
C TRP A 5 50.05 5.45 1.49
N LEU A 6 49.52 4.55 2.30
CA LEU A 6 48.29 3.83 1.99
C LEU A 6 47.11 4.75 2.35
N LEU A 7 46.53 5.38 1.33
CA LEU A 7 45.24 6.06 1.44
C LEU A 7 44.15 4.98 1.53
N ALA A 8 43.57 4.78 2.71
CA ALA A 8 42.37 3.96 2.87
C ALA A 8 41.17 4.76 2.36
N ILE A 9 40.64 4.39 1.19
CA ILE A 9 39.35 4.89 0.70
C ILE A 9 38.26 4.16 1.50
N ALA A 10 37.71 4.82 2.51
CA ALA A 10 36.49 4.36 3.16
C ALA A 10 35.31 4.65 2.23
N LEU A 11 34.82 3.63 1.52
CA LEU A 11 33.53 3.67 0.86
C LEU A 11 32.44 3.75 1.93
N THR A 12 31.94 4.95 2.19
CA THR A 12 30.71 5.13 2.97
C THR A 12 29.55 4.63 2.11
N MET A 13 29.13 3.37 2.30
CA MET A 13 27.84 2.92 1.76
C MET A 13 26.75 3.74 2.42
N GLN A 14 26.19 4.69 1.66
CA GLN A 14 25.10 5.52 2.12
C GLN A 14 23.89 4.61 2.37
N ALA A 15 23.42 4.57 3.62
CA ALA A 15 22.25 3.78 3.97
C ALA A 15 21.04 4.28 3.14
N PRO A 16 20.20 3.36 2.62
CA PRO A 16 19.04 3.76 1.85
C PRO A 16 18.10 4.63 2.69
N ALA A 17 17.51 5.65 2.07
CA ALA A 17 16.55 6.53 2.72
C ALA A 17 15.34 5.72 3.23
N PRO A 18 14.79 6.05 4.42
CA PRO A 18 13.56 5.45 4.90
C PRO A 18 12.39 5.70 3.95
N ILE A 19 11.49 4.72 3.85
CA ILE A 19 10.25 4.77 3.10
C ILE A 19 9.10 4.99 4.09
N ALA A 20 8.20 5.90 3.75
CA ALA A 20 6.98 6.13 4.51
C ALA A 20 5.94 5.04 4.16
N LEU A 21 5.92 3.97 4.96
CA LEU A 21 4.92 2.92 4.88
C LEU A 21 3.61 3.38 5.52
N ARG A 22 2.53 3.35 4.74
CA ARG A 22 1.16 3.55 5.22
C ARG A 22 0.38 2.25 5.13
N ILE A 23 -0.35 1.90 6.18
CA ILE A 23 -1.25 0.72 6.17
C ILE A 23 -2.69 1.15 6.41
N ARG A 24 -3.59 0.76 5.50
CA ARG A 24 -5.04 0.87 5.68
C ARG A 24 -5.66 -0.50 5.85
N VAL A 25 -6.74 -0.59 6.63
CA VAL A 25 -7.38 -1.86 6.97
C VAL A 25 -8.85 -1.83 6.58
N PHE A 26 -9.31 -2.90 5.93
CA PHE A 26 -10.67 -3.07 5.46
C PHE A 26 -11.30 -4.36 5.98
N SER A 27 -12.63 -4.45 5.98
CA SER A 27 -13.40 -5.68 6.20
C SER A 27 -14.39 -5.87 5.05
N GLY A 28 -13.93 -6.45 3.94
CA GLY A 28 -14.63 -6.38 2.67
C GLY A 28 -14.48 -4.99 2.07
N LEU A 29 -15.60 -4.27 1.91
CA LEU A 29 -15.60 -2.90 1.36
C LEU A 29 -15.54 -1.82 2.45
N ASP A 30 -15.78 -2.18 3.71
CA ASP A 30 -15.81 -1.23 4.82
C ASP A 30 -14.39 -0.93 5.29
N GLU A 31 -14.01 0.34 5.37
CA GLU A 31 -12.75 0.74 6.01
C GLU A 31 -12.88 0.65 7.53
N VAL A 32 -11.99 -0.13 8.14
CA VAL A 32 -11.95 -0.38 9.59
C VAL A 32 -10.60 0.01 10.19
N THR A 33 -9.82 0.84 9.49
CA THR A 33 -8.51 1.34 9.92
C THR A 33 -8.56 1.93 11.33
N GLY A 34 -9.58 2.75 11.64
CA GLY A 34 -9.71 3.38 12.97
C GLY A 34 -9.99 2.40 14.11
N ASP A 35 -10.64 1.28 13.82
CA ASP A 35 -10.98 0.23 14.78
C ASP A 35 -9.90 -0.86 14.85
N THR A 36 -8.75 -0.68 14.18
CA THR A 36 -7.74 -1.72 14.04
C THR A 36 -6.38 -1.24 14.57
N ARG A 37 -5.84 -1.99 15.54
CA ARG A 37 -4.43 -1.87 15.91
C ARG A 37 -3.58 -2.67 14.92
N VAL A 38 -2.59 -2.03 14.34
CA VAL A 38 -1.67 -2.66 13.40
C VAL A 38 -0.25 -2.56 13.92
N THR A 39 0.43 -3.70 13.98
CA THR A 39 1.82 -3.80 14.43
C THR A 39 2.66 -4.33 13.28
N VAL A 40 3.75 -3.64 12.95
CA VAL A 40 4.65 -3.97 11.84
C VAL A 40 5.96 -4.53 12.40
N PHE A 41 6.42 -5.61 11.78
CA PHE A 41 7.57 -6.40 12.18
C PHE A 41 8.51 -6.60 10.99
N LYS A 42 9.81 -6.80 11.24
CA LYS A 42 10.68 -7.36 10.19
C LYS A 42 10.18 -8.76 9.84
N ALA A 43 10.17 -9.12 8.56
CA ALA A 43 9.69 -10.43 8.15
C ALA A 43 10.46 -11.54 8.87
N GLY A 44 9.74 -12.46 9.52
CA GLY A 44 10.32 -13.56 10.30
C GLY A 44 10.73 -13.21 11.74
N ASP A 45 10.69 -11.94 12.16
CA ASP A 45 10.91 -11.52 13.56
C ASP A 45 9.67 -10.83 14.12
N ARG A 46 8.79 -11.60 14.74
CA ARG A 46 7.52 -11.13 15.33
C ARG A 46 7.66 -10.69 16.79
N GLN A 47 8.88 -10.65 17.34
CA GLN A 47 9.10 -10.27 18.73
C GLN A 47 9.58 -8.82 18.86
N GLY A 48 10.23 -8.28 17.82
CA GLY A 48 10.67 -6.88 17.74
C GLY A 48 9.78 -6.04 16.82
N PRO A 49 8.71 -5.39 17.32
CA PRO A 49 7.92 -4.48 16.49
C PRO A 49 8.78 -3.30 16.02
N VAL A 50 8.72 -3.02 14.72
CA VAL A 50 9.36 -1.85 14.09
C VAL A 50 8.45 -0.62 14.21
N SER A 51 7.13 -0.85 14.20
CA SER A 51 6.13 0.19 14.36
C SER A 51 4.81 -0.40 14.87
N GLU A 52 4.00 0.43 15.50
CA GLU A 52 2.66 0.07 15.96
C GLU A 52 1.73 1.29 15.79
N SER A 53 0.51 1.07 15.28
CA SER A 53 -0.48 2.15 15.19
C SER A 53 -0.96 2.55 16.58
N ARG A 54 -1.24 3.84 16.72
CA ARG A 54 -2.05 4.31 17.83
C ARG A 54 -3.51 3.95 17.57
N PRO A 55 -4.32 3.69 18.61
CA PRO A 55 -5.76 3.50 18.45
C PRO A 55 -6.40 4.64 17.65
N GLY A 56 -7.26 4.33 16.69
CA GLY A 56 -7.94 5.33 15.86
C GLY A 56 -7.14 5.88 14.67
N LEU A 57 -5.86 5.51 14.49
CA LEU A 57 -5.01 6.03 13.43
C LEU A 57 -4.48 4.92 12.51
N ALA A 58 -4.31 5.25 11.23
CA ALA A 58 -3.54 4.42 10.31
C ALA A 58 -2.09 4.28 10.78
N VAL A 59 -1.41 3.19 10.39
CA VAL A 59 0.05 3.12 10.56
C VAL A 59 0.67 4.08 9.56
N GLU A 60 1.53 4.96 10.06
CA GLU A 60 2.49 5.71 9.27
C GLU A 60 3.87 5.47 9.88
N ALA A 61 4.68 4.64 9.21
CA ALA A 61 5.97 4.20 9.70
C ALA A 61 7.08 4.58 8.72
N ALA A 62 8.16 5.20 9.20
CA ALA A 62 9.37 5.33 8.43
C ALA A 62 10.20 4.05 8.57
N VAL A 63 10.24 3.24 7.52
CA VAL A 63 10.91 1.93 7.53
C VAL A 63 12.03 1.88 6.49
N ALA A 64 13.12 1.16 6.79
CA ALA A 64 14.13 0.88 5.77
C ALA A 64 13.54 -0.02 4.66
N PRO A 65 14.09 -0.01 3.44
CA PRO A 65 13.71 -1.01 2.45
C PRO A 65 13.89 -2.45 2.97
N GLY A 66 12.98 -3.34 2.59
CA GLY A 66 13.04 -4.77 2.94
C GLY A 66 11.66 -5.42 3.08
N SER A 67 11.67 -6.64 3.64
CA SER A 67 10.47 -7.44 3.86
C SER A 67 9.94 -7.27 5.29
N TYR A 68 8.62 -7.13 5.41
CA TYR A 68 7.92 -6.93 6.67
C TYR A 68 6.75 -7.90 6.82
N ASP A 69 6.39 -8.20 8.07
CA ASP A 69 5.10 -8.79 8.41
C ASP A 69 4.27 -7.72 9.15
N ALA A 70 2.96 -7.73 8.96
CA ALA A 70 2.05 -6.87 9.71
C ALA A 70 0.95 -7.70 10.38
N GLN A 71 0.72 -7.47 11.66
CA GLN A 71 -0.43 -7.98 12.39
C GLN A 71 -1.49 -6.88 12.46
N ALA A 72 -2.71 -7.20 12.05
CA ALA A 72 -3.86 -6.32 12.20
C ALA A 72 -4.85 -6.96 13.17
N ILE A 73 -5.17 -6.27 14.27
CA ILE A 73 -6.11 -6.70 15.31
C ILE A 73 -7.25 -5.70 15.33
N GLN A 74 -8.42 -6.13 14.85
CA GLN A 74 -9.62 -5.30 14.91
C GLN A 74 -10.28 -5.46 16.28
N GLU A 75 -10.52 -4.34 16.95
CA GLU A 75 -11.20 -4.26 18.23
C GLU A 75 -12.51 -3.49 18.09
N ARG A 76 -13.59 -4.00 18.69
CA ARG A 76 -14.89 -3.32 18.77
C ARG A 76 -15.44 -3.48 20.18
N ASP A 77 -15.87 -2.37 20.79
CA ASP A 77 -16.39 -2.33 22.16
C ASP A 77 -15.45 -3.01 23.19
N GLY A 78 -14.14 -2.79 23.05
CA GLY A 78 -13.11 -3.37 23.92
C GLY A 78 -12.87 -4.86 23.73
N ARG A 79 -13.39 -5.47 22.65
CA ARG A 79 -13.21 -6.89 22.34
C ARG A 79 -12.51 -7.06 21.00
N VAL A 80 -11.58 -8.01 20.93
CA VAL A 80 -10.99 -8.44 19.66
C VAL A 80 -12.03 -9.18 18.84
N VAL A 81 -12.33 -8.69 17.65
CA VAL A 81 -13.33 -9.28 16.73
C VAL A 81 -12.70 -9.96 15.52
N ALA A 82 -11.49 -9.56 15.12
CA ALA A 82 -10.74 -10.19 14.05
C ALA A 82 -9.23 -9.98 14.24
N ILE A 83 -8.44 -10.94 13.75
CA ILE A 83 -6.99 -10.84 13.66
C ILE A 83 -6.58 -11.32 12.27
N LYS A 84 -5.75 -10.56 11.56
CA LYS A 84 -5.13 -10.97 10.30
C LYS A 84 -3.64 -10.70 10.32
N TRP A 85 -2.87 -11.64 9.77
CA TRP A 85 -1.47 -11.44 9.43
C TRP A 85 -1.33 -11.18 7.93
N ALA A 86 -0.62 -10.12 7.58
CA ALA A 86 -0.15 -9.86 6.23
C ALA A 86 1.36 -10.12 6.19
N GLU A 87 1.75 -11.21 5.53
CA GLU A 87 3.12 -11.70 5.58
C GLU A 87 3.91 -11.29 4.34
N ARG A 88 5.23 -11.08 4.53
CA ARG A 88 6.20 -10.81 3.46
C ARG A 88 5.81 -9.61 2.58
N LEU A 89 5.35 -8.54 3.21
CA LEU A 89 5.16 -7.23 2.59
C LEU A 89 6.52 -6.72 2.10
N LEU A 90 6.66 -6.45 0.80
CA LEU A 90 7.91 -5.97 0.23
C LEU A 90 7.86 -4.44 0.11
N VAL A 91 8.65 -3.75 0.93
CA VAL A 91 8.75 -2.28 0.91
C VAL A 91 10.07 -1.90 0.25
N MET A 92 10.00 -1.29 -0.92
CA MET A 92 11.18 -0.94 -1.73
C MET A 92 11.04 0.48 -2.28
N PRO A 93 12.16 1.18 -2.56
CA PRO A 93 12.11 2.53 -3.09
C PRO A 93 11.78 2.48 -4.58
N TYR A 94 10.48 2.48 -4.90
CA TYR A 94 10.01 2.60 -6.28
C TYR A 94 9.98 4.08 -6.69
N PRO A 95 10.55 4.47 -7.86
CA PRO A 95 10.66 5.87 -8.26
C PRO A 95 9.31 6.61 -8.35
N ASP A 96 8.27 5.89 -8.77
CA ASP A 96 6.88 6.33 -8.93
C ASP A 96 6.11 6.43 -7.61
N GLU A 97 6.58 5.77 -6.54
CA GLU A 97 5.97 5.90 -5.22
C GLU A 97 6.51 7.09 -4.40
N ALA A 98 7.55 7.77 -4.90
CA ALA A 98 8.15 8.98 -4.30
C ALA A 98 8.48 8.83 -2.80
N GLY A 99 9.07 7.68 -2.42
CA GLY A 99 9.47 7.37 -1.06
C GLY A 99 8.33 7.02 -0.10
N ARG A 100 7.11 6.83 -0.61
CA ARG A 100 5.96 6.31 0.12
C ARG A 100 5.70 4.87 -0.28
N HIS A 101 4.94 4.13 0.51
CA HIS A 101 4.43 2.82 0.14
C HIS A 101 3.08 2.60 0.82
N LEU A 102 2.05 2.19 0.08
CA LEU A 102 0.75 1.88 0.65
C LEU A 102 0.54 0.37 0.66
N GLU A 103 0.17 -0.17 1.82
CA GLU A 103 -0.35 -1.52 1.93
C GLU A 103 -1.79 -1.51 2.45
N VAL A 104 -2.61 -2.40 1.90
CA VAL A 104 -4.00 -2.61 2.28
C VAL A 104 -4.16 -4.01 2.83
N ILE A 105 -4.59 -4.10 4.09
CA ILE A 105 -4.93 -5.37 4.73
C ILE A 105 -6.45 -5.49 4.75
N ASN A 106 -7.00 -6.48 4.05
CA ASN A 106 -8.42 -6.77 4.14
C ASN A 106 -8.66 -7.94 5.10
N MET A 107 -9.43 -7.77 6.17
CA MET A 107 -9.78 -8.81 7.14
C MET A 107 -10.57 -9.96 6.49
N LYS A 108 -11.28 -9.71 5.39
CA LYS A 108 -11.95 -10.75 4.60
C LYS A 108 -11.00 -11.28 3.51
N SER A 109 -10.99 -12.59 3.32
CA SER A 109 -10.28 -13.22 2.20
C SER A 109 -10.98 -12.92 0.88
N GLY A 110 -10.25 -13.10 -0.23
CA GLY A 110 -10.80 -12.93 -1.58
C GLY A 110 -10.80 -11.49 -2.08
N PHE A 111 -10.27 -10.54 -1.30
CA PHE A 111 -10.14 -9.13 -1.69
C PHE A 111 -8.69 -8.79 -2.05
N GLY A 112 -8.54 -7.75 -2.84
CA GLY A 112 -7.28 -7.07 -3.12
C GLY A 112 -7.48 -5.56 -3.16
N ALA A 113 -6.39 -4.86 -3.47
CA ALA A 113 -6.41 -3.41 -3.57
C ALA A 113 -5.66 -2.92 -4.81
N LEU A 114 -6.13 -1.81 -5.36
CA LEU A 114 -5.48 -1.07 -6.43
C LEU A 114 -5.28 0.38 -6.00
N GLU A 115 -4.03 0.75 -5.78
CA GLU A 115 -3.61 2.13 -5.64
C GLU A 115 -3.37 2.72 -7.03
N VAL A 116 -4.12 3.76 -7.38
CA VAL A 116 -3.96 4.53 -8.60
C VAL A 116 -3.36 5.88 -8.28
N ARG A 117 -2.20 6.20 -8.85
CA ARG A 117 -1.59 7.52 -8.77
C ARG A 117 -1.59 8.23 -10.10
N SER A 118 -1.71 9.55 -10.06
CA SER A 118 -1.51 10.44 -11.20
C SER A 118 -0.27 11.29 -10.97
N PRO A 119 0.54 11.56 -12.01
CA PRO A 119 1.62 12.56 -11.93
C PRO A 119 1.12 13.94 -11.46
N GLU A 120 -0.14 14.25 -11.75
CA GLU A 120 -0.85 15.43 -11.29
C GLU A 120 -2.03 14.99 -10.39
N PRO A 121 -1.85 14.97 -9.06
CA PRO A 121 -2.93 14.64 -8.13
C PRO A 121 -4.10 15.61 -8.23
N GLY A 122 -5.33 15.11 -8.13
CA GLY A 122 -6.55 15.91 -8.12
C GLY A 122 -7.08 16.35 -9.49
N THR A 123 -6.34 16.13 -10.59
CA THR A 123 -6.80 16.45 -11.97
C THR A 123 -7.35 15.23 -12.72
N THR A 124 -7.24 14.05 -12.11
CA THR A 124 -7.56 12.77 -12.74
C THR A 124 -8.66 12.07 -11.95
N GLU A 125 -9.79 11.83 -12.60
CA GLU A 125 -10.87 11.02 -12.07
C GLU A 125 -10.69 9.58 -12.54
N VAL A 126 -10.85 8.62 -11.63
CA VAL A 126 -10.69 7.19 -11.93
C VAL A 126 -11.91 6.44 -11.43
N ALA A 127 -12.38 5.48 -12.22
CA ALA A 127 -13.44 4.56 -11.84
C ALA A 127 -13.05 3.13 -12.25
N ILE A 128 -13.44 2.15 -11.45
CA ILE A 128 -13.13 0.73 -11.65
C ILE A 128 -14.40 -0.03 -12.03
N PHE A 129 -14.28 -0.93 -13.00
CA PHE A 129 -15.39 -1.71 -13.56
C PHE A 129 -14.99 -3.16 -13.67
N SER A 130 -15.92 -4.11 -13.53
CA SER A 130 -15.61 -5.52 -13.81
C SER A 130 -15.13 -5.67 -15.25
N ALA A 131 -14.12 -6.51 -15.49
CA ALA A 131 -13.57 -6.71 -16.83
C ALA A 131 -14.68 -7.04 -17.85
N GLY A 132 -14.71 -6.32 -18.97
CA GLY A 132 -15.72 -6.49 -20.03
C GLY A 132 -17.12 -5.92 -19.71
N SER A 133 -17.36 -5.43 -18.50
CA SER A 133 -18.64 -4.81 -18.11
C SER A 133 -18.44 -3.38 -17.64
N ARG A 134 -18.70 -2.42 -18.53
CA ARG A 134 -18.48 -0.98 -18.29
C ARG A 134 -19.76 -0.21 -17.93
N GLN A 135 -20.78 -0.93 -17.46
CA GLN A 135 -22.11 -0.37 -17.17
C GLN A 135 -22.23 0.13 -15.74
N GLN A 136 -21.59 -0.54 -14.79
CA GLN A 136 -21.64 -0.21 -13.36
C GLN A 136 -20.26 -0.31 -12.75
N GLU A 137 -19.91 0.67 -11.93
CA GLU A 137 -18.65 0.68 -11.18
C GLU A 137 -18.62 -0.48 -10.18
N ALA A 138 -17.50 -1.19 -10.11
CA ALA A 138 -17.32 -2.33 -9.23
C ALA A 138 -17.11 -1.91 -7.77
N ALA A 139 -16.58 -0.72 -7.54
CA ALA A 139 -16.47 -0.08 -6.24
C ALA A 139 -16.29 1.43 -6.40
N GLY A 140 -16.69 2.19 -5.37
CA GLY A 140 -16.43 3.62 -5.31
C GLY A 140 -14.95 3.92 -5.02
N PRO A 141 -14.39 5.01 -5.56
CA PRO A 141 -13.04 5.44 -5.28
C PRO A 141 -12.88 5.90 -3.83
N LEU A 142 -11.80 5.50 -3.18
CA LEU A 142 -11.41 5.97 -1.85
C LEU A 142 -10.24 6.94 -2.00
N ALA A 143 -10.44 8.19 -1.59
CA ALA A 143 -9.39 9.20 -1.67
C ALA A 143 -8.25 8.90 -0.68
N GLY A 144 -7.02 9.04 -1.16
CA GLY A 144 -5.82 9.25 -0.36
C GLY A 144 -5.29 10.68 -0.56
N PRO A 145 -4.18 11.06 0.09
CA PRO A 145 -3.60 12.39 -0.07
C PRO A 145 -3.17 12.71 -1.52
N ASP A 146 -2.70 11.70 -2.24
CA ASP A 146 -2.09 11.82 -3.57
C ASP A 146 -2.41 10.61 -4.49
N TYR A 147 -3.38 9.78 -4.07
CA TYR A 147 -3.78 8.57 -4.77
C TYR A 147 -5.30 8.37 -4.69
N THR A 148 -5.82 7.54 -5.59
CA THR A 148 -7.15 6.94 -5.50
C THR A 148 -6.99 5.46 -5.22
N LEU A 149 -7.71 4.92 -4.24
CA LEU A 149 -7.67 3.52 -3.87
C LEU A 149 -8.99 2.84 -4.20
N PHE A 150 -8.90 1.63 -4.77
CA PHE A 150 -10.02 0.72 -4.92
C PHE A 150 -9.75 -0.54 -4.09
N VAL A 151 -10.73 -0.95 -3.28
CA VAL A 151 -10.74 -2.24 -2.59
C VAL A 151 -11.89 -3.05 -3.17
N VAL A 152 -11.55 -4.17 -3.80
CA VAL A 152 -12.49 -5.00 -4.58
C VAL A 152 -12.14 -6.47 -4.41
N PRO A 153 -13.04 -7.41 -4.74
CA PRO A 153 -12.67 -8.81 -4.89
C PRO A 153 -11.46 -8.96 -5.82
N ALA A 154 -10.53 -9.85 -5.51
CA ALA A 154 -9.38 -10.13 -6.36
C ALA A 154 -9.85 -10.61 -7.74
N GLY A 155 -9.24 -10.11 -8.80
CA GLY A 155 -9.71 -10.38 -10.16
C GLY A 155 -9.23 -9.35 -11.18
N ARG A 156 -9.87 -9.34 -12.35
CA ARG A 156 -9.51 -8.43 -13.45
C ARG A 156 -10.60 -7.37 -13.65
N TYR A 157 -10.17 -6.15 -13.90
CA TYR A 157 -11.01 -4.97 -13.95
C TYR A 157 -10.62 -4.07 -15.12
N ASP A 158 -11.59 -3.33 -15.64
CA ASP A 158 -11.36 -2.22 -16.56
C ASP A 158 -11.32 -0.92 -15.75
N LEU A 159 -10.31 -0.09 -15.99
CA LEU A 159 -10.23 1.25 -15.41
C LEU A 159 -10.66 2.30 -16.44
N ARG A 160 -11.54 3.19 -16.02
CA ARG A 160 -11.80 4.44 -16.72
C ARG A 160 -10.97 5.53 -16.07
N VAL A 161 -10.16 6.20 -16.86
CA VAL A 161 -9.41 7.39 -16.44
C VAL A 161 -9.94 8.58 -17.22
N SER A 162 -10.31 9.65 -16.52
CA SER A 162 -10.69 10.92 -17.12
C SER A 162 -9.71 12.00 -16.66
N ARG A 163 -9.03 12.65 -17.59
CA ARG A 163 -8.11 13.76 -17.33
C ARG A 163 -8.41 14.90 -18.29
N HIS A 164 -8.66 16.09 -17.74
CA HIS A 164 -9.06 17.29 -18.51
C HIS A 164 -10.23 17.04 -19.51
N GLY A 165 -11.19 16.19 -19.13
CA GLY A 165 -12.34 15.82 -19.97
C GLY A 165 -12.04 14.79 -21.06
N GLN A 166 -10.78 14.36 -21.23
CA GLN A 166 -10.44 13.23 -22.08
C GLN A 166 -10.54 11.93 -21.29
N MET A 167 -11.31 10.99 -21.83
CA MET A 167 -11.56 9.70 -21.23
C MET A 167 -10.79 8.58 -21.95
N THR A 168 -10.04 7.80 -21.17
CA THR A 168 -9.27 6.65 -21.63
C THR A 168 -9.66 5.41 -20.84
N TRP A 169 -9.73 4.27 -21.52
CA TRP A 169 -9.96 2.97 -20.88
C TRP A 169 -8.67 2.17 -20.83
N HIS A 170 -8.40 1.58 -19.66
CA HIS A 170 -7.32 0.63 -19.44
C HIS A 170 -7.96 -0.72 -19.08
N PRO A 171 -8.12 -1.62 -20.05
CA PRO A 171 -8.77 -2.90 -19.80
C PRO A 171 -7.85 -3.85 -19.04
N ASP A 172 -8.47 -4.87 -18.43
CA ASP A 172 -7.79 -6.08 -17.99
C ASP A 172 -6.70 -5.90 -16.92
N VAL A 173 -6.84 -4.85 -16.09
CA VAL A 173 -6.00 -4.57 -14.93
C VAL A 173 -6.31 -5.58 -13.83
N GLU A 174 -5.30 -6.34 -13.42
CA GLU A 174 -5.42 -7.32 -12.36
C GLU A 174 -5.28 -6.65 -10.98
N VAL A 175 -6.24 -6.93 -10.10
CA VAL A 175 -6.17 -6.65 -8.66
C VAL A 175 -5.80 -7.96 -7.95
N PRO A 176 -4.59 -8.05 -7.37
CA PRO A 176 -4.08 -9.30 -6.81
C PRO A 176 -4.76 -9.68 -5.50
N LEU A 177 -4.85 -10.97 -5.22
CA LEU A 177 -5.40 -11.49 -3.97
C LEU A 177 -4.52 -11.12 -2.77
N ASP A 178 -5.13 -10.56 -1.73
CA ASP A 178 -4.51 -10.20 -0.45
C ASP A 178 -3.29 -9.28 -0.58
N ARG A 179 -3.20 -8.51 -1.68
CA ARG A 179 -2.10 -7.60 -1.98
C ARG A 179 -2.62 -6.27 -2.51
N THR A 180 -1.78 -5.27 -2.38
CA THR A 180 -1.96 -3.96 -3.00
C THR A 180 -1.17 -3.90 -4.30
N ARG A 181 -1.84 -3.57 -5.40
CA ARG A 181 -1.17 -3.24 -6.67
C ARG A 181 -1.06 -1.74 -6.79
N PHE A 182 0.15 -1.27 -7.04
CA PHE A 182 0.41 0.09 -7.48
C PHE A 182 0.19 0.22 -9.00
N TRP A 183 -0.45 1.29 -9.43
CA TRP A 183 -0.61 1.65 -10.83
C TRP A 183 -0.48 3.16 -11.03
N LEU A 184 0.50 3.57 -11.82
CA LEU A 184 0.65 4.95 -12.26
C LEU A 184 -0.15 5.16 -13.56
N VAL A 185 -1.00 6.18 -13.56
CA VAL A 185 -1.74 6.59 -14.76
C VAL A 185 -0.74 6.99 -15.85
N PRO A 186 -0.79 6.37 -17.05
CA PRO A 186 0.09 6.69 -18.18
C PRO A 186 -0.01 8.14 -18.69
#